data_AF-A0A6L6LAL2-F1
#
_entry.id   AF-A0A6L6LAL2-F1
#
_cell.length_a   1.000
_cell.length_b   1.000
_cell.length_c   1.000
_cell.angle_alpha   90.00
_cell.angle_beta   90.00
_cell.angle_gamma   90.00
#
_symmetry.space_group_name_H-M   'P 1'
#
loop_
_entity.id
_entity.type
_entity.pdbx_description
1 polymer ?
#
loop_
_entity_poly.entity_id
_entity_poly.type
_entity_poly.pdbx_seq_one_letter_code
_entity_poly.pdbx_strand_id
1 'polypeptide(L)' 'MKCLNVLALLLVMQTANSACIWVAHQPEFPEAANKFKFNK' A
#
# COMPACT_ATOMS: atom_id res chain seq x y z
N MET A 1 -16.10 13.38 -13.92
CA MET A 1 -15.98 11.97 -13.49
C MET A 1 -14.55 11.52 -13.18
N LYS A 2 -13.51 11.95 -13.92
CA LYS A 2 -12.12 11.54 -13.66
C LYS A 2 -11.62 11.83 -12.22
N CYS A 3 -11.95 13.00 -11.67
CA CYS A 3 -11.55 13.36 -10.30
C CYS A 3 -12.20 12.47 -9.22
N LEU A 4 -13.47 12.09 -9.42
CA LEU A 4 -14.17 11.18 -8.50
C LEU A 4 -13.52 9.80 -8.47
N ASN A 5 -13.04 9.30 -9.61
CA ASN A 5 -12.32 8.04 -9.67
C ASN A 5 -10.99 8.09 -8.90
N VAL A 6 -10.26 9.22 -8.99
CA VAL A 6 -9.02 9.43 -8.23
C VAL A 6 -9.32 9.48 -6.73
N LEU A 7 -10.38 10.18 -6.32
CA LEU A 7 -10.81 10.24 -4.93
C LEU A 7 -11.23 8.86 -4.39
N ALA A 8 -11.94 8.08 -5.19
CA ALA A 8 -12.29 6.70 -4.83
C ALA A 8 -11.06 5.81 -4.64
N LEU A 9 -10.05 5.93 -5.51
CA LEU A 9 -8.77 5.23 -5.36
C LEU A 9 -8.04 5.65 -4.09
N LEU A 10 -7.96 6.94 -3.81
CA LEU A 10 -7.33 7.47 -2.60
C LEU A 10 -8.03 6.97 -1.33
N LEU A 11 -9.37 6.96 -1.33
CA LEU A 11 -10.16 6.45 -0.21
C LEU A 11 -9.91 4.96 0.03
N VAL A 12 -9.84 4.14 -1.02
CA VAL A 12 -9.52 2.70 -0.92
C VAL A 12 -8.10 2.50 -0.35
N MET A 13 -7.12 3.26 -0.81
CA MET A 13 -5.75 3.18 -0.28
C MET A 13 -5.69 3.55 1.20
N GLN A 14 -6.38 4.63 1.61
CA GLN A 14 -6.43 5.04 3.01
C GLN A 14 -7.13 4.02 3.89
N THR A 15 -8.27 3.46 3.46
CA THR A 15 -9.02 2.49 4.26
C THR A 15 -8.31 1.14 4.35
N ALA A 16 -7.70 0.64 3.28
CA ALA A 16 -6.92 -0.60 3.31
C ALA A 16 -5.70 -0.46 4.24
N ASN A 17 -4.97 0.66 4.15
CA ASN A 17 -3.82 0.90 5.00
C ASN A 17 -4.23 1.14 6.47
N SER A 18 -5.37 1.77 6.72
CA SER A 18 -5.86 2.00 8.10
C SER A 18 -6.44 0.73 8.72
N ALA A 19 -7.19 -0.08 7.97
CA ALA A 19 -7.81 -1.31 8.46
C ALA A 19 -6.77 -2.36 8.86
N CYS A 20 -5.65 -2.41 8.14
CA CYS A 20 -4.51 -3.29 8.47
C CYS A 20 -3.54 -2.65 9.48
N ILE A 21 -3.85 -1.48 10.04
CA ILE A 21 -2.96 -0.69 10.92
C ILE A 21 -1.63 -0.32 10.23
N TRP A 22 -1.53 -0.49 8.91
CA TRP A 22 -0.34 -0.22 8.11
C TRP A 22 0.13 1.25 8.23
N VAL A 23 -0.81 2.18 8.46
CA VAL A 23 -0.50 3.61 8.72
C VAL A 23 0.29 3.82 10.03
N ALA A 24 0.07 3.00 11.05
CA ALA A 24 0.71 3.13 12.36
C ALA A 24 1.82 2.10 12.61
N HIS A 25 1.70 0.92 12.00
CA HIS A 25 2.62 -0.18 12.16
C HIS A 25 2.73 -0.95 10.83
N GLN A 26 3.54 -0.41 9.93
CA GLN A 26 3.98 -1.15 8.75
C GLN A 26 4.92 -2.29 9.20
N PRO A 27 4.59 -3.57 8.96
CA PRO A 27 5.52 -4.65 9.24
C PRO A 27 6.77 -4.48 8.37
N GLU A 28 7.91 -4.95 8.89
CA GLU A 28 9.14 -4.98 8.11
C GLU A 28 8.93 -5.76 6.81
N PHE A 29 9.51 -5.25 5.72
CA PHE A 29 9.39 -5.93 4.44
C PHE A 29 10.03 -7.32 4.55
N PRO A 30 9.32 -8.40 4.21
CA PRO A 30 9.81 -9.74 4.45
C PRO A 30 11.11 -10.00 3.68
N GLU A 31 12.16 -10.42 4.38
CA GLU A 31 13.48 -10.67 3.78
C GLU A 31 13.41 -11.66 2.61
N ALA A 32 12.53 -12.66 2.71
CA ALA A 32 12.30 -13.65 1.66
C ALA A 32 11.81 -13.05 0.33
N ALA A 33 11.21 -11.85 0.34
CA ALA A 33 10.79 -11.15 -0.85
C ALA A 33 11.94 -10.38 -1.54
N ASN A 34 13.09 -10.19 -0.87
CA ASN A 34 14.27 -9.55 -1.49
C ASN A 34 14.79 -10.31 -2.71
N LYS A 35 14.55 -11.63 -2.81
CA LYS A 35 14.93 -12.45 -3.97
C LYS A 35 14.24 -12.04 -5.29
N PHE A 36 13.15 -11.28 -5.20
CA PHE A 36 12.41 -10.77 -6.36
C PHE A 36 12.77 -9.32 -6.70
N LYS A 37 13.67 -8.68 -5.94
CA LYS A 37 14.20 -7.38 -6.33
C LYS A 37 14.97 -7.57 -7.64
N PHE A 38 14.55 -6.84 -8.67
CA PHE A 38 15.35 -6.76 -9.89
C PHE A 38 16.67 -6.07 -9.55
N ASN A 39 17.78 -6.82 -9.55
CA ASN A 39 19.11 -6.23 -9.55
C ASN A 39 19.27 -5.45 -10.86
N LYS A 40 19.55 -4.16 -10.77
CA LYS A 40 19.95 -3.32 -11.89
C LYS A 40 21.46 -3.31 -11.99
#